data_AF-A0A7Z9IE12-F1
#
_entry.id   AF-A0A7Z9IE12-F1
#
_cell.length_a   1.000
_cell.length_b   1.000
_cell.length_c   1.000
_cell.angle_alpha   90.00
_cell.angle_beta   90.00
_cell.angle_gamma   90.00
#
_symmetry.space_group_name_H-M   'P 1'
#
loop_
_entity.id
_entity.type
_entity.pdbx_description
1 polymer ?
#
loop_
_entity_poly.entity_id
_entity_poly.type
_entity_poly.pdbx_seq_one_letter_code
_entity_poly.pdbx_strand_id
1 'polypeptide(L)'
;LMTMLKEQKDGTISQFLTGSFSRVSPAVARRICEAAGVSTRSSVKRIERSQADAIYKAIQVTKIKNPSTDCISPIGEDLLLRGLHRVVPGEFYVAATRPPAVYRGNPFQIEVALAYGGVNSVQKVSLELLERLLEETDARTLRQFMMNTFDGLGSEAADKIMKAGEFGSRQSPGKLDLSDRERLHHCMRNVNVSDGQSMQVMRYANRVPLQFKTRDCAITQTIMQTNWRSYGLTQSRGSLPSGPVRLMVHMASVWVPFTSESKEAIASYDEIQKEMRLGLQAVGRKLGIFLRRRKKVKQEGERRSVFLRYLGEVATAVSELNGCDREDLLSNLHRVAKRVTKEADTKLDKSGKKITDESKIDYGNNVLIVDADHEQTLITHLEKADPQKKLF
;
A
#
# COMPACT_ATOMS: atom_id res chain seq x y z
N LEU A 1 25.25 -28.22 11.39
CA LEU A 1 26.32 -28.40 12.40
C LEU A 1 27.34 -29.46 11.98
N MET A 2 26.95 -30.71 11.74
CA MET A 2 27.89 -31.78 11.34
C MET A 2 28.72 -31.44 10.10
N THR A 3 28.12 -30.84 9.07
CA THR A 3 28.86 -30.39 7.88
C THR A 3 29.94 -29.37 8.24
N MET A 4 29.60 -28.35 9.03
CA MET A 4 30.55 -27.32 9.49
C MET A 4 31.67 -27.90 10.36
N LEU A 5 31.36 -28.87 11.23
CA LEU A 5 32.37 -29.56 12.05
C LEU A 5 33.35 -30.37 11.18
N LYS A 6 32.88 -30.98 10.09
CA LYS A 6 33.73 -31.73 9.14
C LYS A 6 34.59 -30.81 8.27
N GLU A 7 34.06 -29.65 7.88
CA GLU A 7 34.79 -28.65 7.09
C GLU A 7 35.91 -28.00 7.90
N GLN A 8 35.74 -27.88 9.21
CA GLN A 8 36.75 -27.32 10.09
C GLN A 8 37.92 -28.28 10.25
N LYS A 9 39.06 -27.93 9.64
CA LYS A 9 40.26 -28.78 9.60
C LYS A 9 40.84 -29.03 10.99
N ASP A 10 41.03 -27.98 11.79
CA ASP A 10 41.68 -28.09 13.10
C ASP A 10 41.11 -27.06 14.10
N GLY A 11 41.40 -27.28 15.38
CA GLY A 11 41.02 -26.39 16.48
C GLY A 11 40.18 -27.09 17.55
N THR A 12 39.90 -26.29 18.59
CA THR A 12 39.02 -26.67 19.71
C THR A 12 37.57 -26.29 19.42
N ILE A 13 36.62 -26.91 20.12
CA ILE A 13 35.21 -26.54 20.00
C ILE A 13 34.97 -25.07 20.35
N SER A 14 35.69 -24.53 21.34
CA SER A 14 35.58 -23.10 21.66
C SER A 14 36.01 -22.21 20.49
N GLN A 15 37.08 -22.56 19.78
CA GLN A 15 37.56 -21.83 18.60
C GLN A 15 36.57 -21.95 17.44
N PHE A 16 36.04 -23.15 17.20
CA PHE A 16 35.01 -23.38 16.18
C PHE A 16 33.75 -22.55 16.44
N LEU A 17 33.20 -22.61 17.66
CA LEU A 17 31.99 -21.86 18.02
C LEU A 17 32.19 -20.35 17.89
N THR A 18 33.37 -19.84 18.26
CA THR A 18 33.70 -18.42 18.18
C THR A 18 33.97 -17.96 16.74
N GLY A 19 34.61 -18.80 15.92
CA GLY A 19 35.01 -18.46 14.55
C GLY A 19 33.90 -18.65 13.51
N SER A 20 33.05 -19.65 13.68
CA SER A 20 32.06 -20.04 12.66
C SER A 20 30.66 -19.43 12.86
N PHE A 21 30.36 -18.88 14.04
CA PHE A 21 29.04 -18.34 14.35
C PHE A 21 29.11 -16.85 14.70
N SER A 22 28.20 -16.06 14.12
CA SER A 22 28.07 -14.65 14.46
C SER A 22 27.64 -14.47 15.92
N ARG A 23 28.18 -13.44 16.58
CA ARG A 23 27.82 -13.04 17.96
C ARG A 23 28.07 -14.10 19.03
N VAL A 24 28.92 -15.09 18.76
CA VAL A 24 29.40 -16.05 19.76
C VAL A 24 30.79 -15.61 20.23
N SER A 25 30.86 -15.02 21.43
CA SER A 25 32.15 -14.71 22.08
C SER A 25 32.70 -15.94 22.81
N PRO A 26 33.98 -15.95 23.23
CA PRO A 26 34.54 -17.04 24.03
C PRO A 26 33.73 -17.34 25.30
N ALA A 27 33.13 -16.31 25.93
CA ALA A 27 32.25 -16.50 27.08
C ALA A 27 30.94 -17.21 26.72
N VAL A 28 30.36 -16.91 25.56
CA VAL A 28 29.16 -17.60 25.06
C VAL A 28 29.48 -19.04 24.67
N ALA A 29 30.60 -19.26 23.99
CA ALA A 29 31.07 -20.59 23.60
C ALA A 29 31.27 -21.49 24.83
N ARG A 30 31.87 -20.97 25.93
CA ARG A 30 31.99 -21.70 27.21
C ARG A 30 30.63 -22.14 27.76
N ARG A 31 29.64 -21.24 27.79
CA ARG A 31 28.28 -21.56 28.27
C ARG A 31 27.60 -22.64 27.41
N ILE A 32 27.79 -22.60 26.10
CA ILE A 32 27.26 -23.63 25.18
C ILE A 32 27.93 -24.98 25.47
N CYS A 33 29.24 -25.01 25.65
CA CYS A 33 30.01 -26.20 26.00
C CYS A 33 29.58 -26.79 27.35
N GLU A 34 29.41 -25.96 28.37
CA GLU A 34 28.93 -26.36 29.70
C GLU A 34 27.52 -26.97 29.63
N ALA A 35 26.60 -26.33 28.91
CA ALA A 35 25.24 -26.83 28.71
C ALA A 35 25.19 -28.15 27.90
N ALA A 36 26.15 -28.36 27.00
CA ALA A 36 26.26 -29.58 26.19
C ALA A 36 27.04 -30.71 26.90
N GLY A 37 27.68 -30.45 28.05
CA GLY A 37 28.57 -31.41 28.71
C GLY A 37 29.84 -31.72 27.91
N VAL A 38 30.30 -30.81 27.04
CA VAL A 38 31.47 -30.99 26.18
C VAL A 38 32.59 -30.05 26.64
N SER A 39 33.82 -30.57 26.77
CA SER A 39 34.97 -29.73 27.11
C SER A 39 35.26 -28.69 26.02
N THR A 40 35.54 -27.46 26.44
CA THR A 40 35.90 -26.34 25.55
C THR A 40 37.18 -26.60 24.75
N ARG A 41 38.05 -27.47 25.28
CA ARG A 41 39.32 -27.89 24.66
C ARG A 41 39.18 -29.16 23.80
N SER A 42 38.00 -29.78 23.75
CA SER A 42 37.78 -30.93 22.88
C SER A 42 38.10 -30.57 21.43
N SER A 43 38.84 -31.44 20.76
CA SER A 43 39.15 -31.28 19.34
C SER A 43 37.89 -31.45 18.50
N VAL A 44 37.71 -30.59 17.51
CA VAL A 44 36.56 -30.62 16.59
C VAL A 44 36.45 -31.97 15.87
N LYS A 45 37.59 -32.60 15.53
CA LYS A 45 37.67 -33.92 14.87
C LYS A 45 37.18 -35.08 15.73
N ARG A 46 37.19 -34.93 17.06
CA ARG A 46 36.83 -36.00 18.02
C ARG A 46 35.37 -35.92 18.48
N ILE A 47 34.60 -34.96 17.97
CA ILE A 47 33.18 -34.82 18.35
C ILE A 47 32.35 -35.89 17.66
N GLU A 48 31.73 -36.72 18.48
CA GLU A 48 30.80 -37.74 18.03
C GLU A 48 29.42 -37.15 17.70
N ARG A 49 28.57 -37.94 17.02
CA ARG A 49 27.22 -37.49 16.65
C ARG A 49 26.35 -37.13 17.86
N SER A 50 26.47 -37.88 18.95
CA SER A 50 25.75 -37.64 20.22
C SER A 50 26.13 -36.29 20.83
N GLN A 51 27.44 -36.01 20.88
CA GLN A 51 27.97 -34.74 21.37
C GLN A 51 27.60 -33.57 20.45
N ALA A 52 27.60 -33.77 19.13
CA ALA A 52 27.15 -32.76 18.19
C ALA A 52 25.66 -32.43 18.36
N ASP A 53 24.81 -33.42 18.62
CA ASP A 53 23.39 -33.20 18.93
C ASP A 53 23.20 -32.46 20.26
N ALA A 54 24.00 -32.80 21.29
CA ALA A 54 24.01 -32.07 22.56
C ALA A 54 24.42 -30.59 22.36
N ILE A 55 25.46 -30.32 21.57
CA ILE A 55 25.87 -28.95 21.22
C ILE A 55 24.76 -28.23 20.44
N TYR A 56 24.11 -28.90 19.48
CA TYR A 56 23.02 -28.32 18.71
C TYR A 56 21.85 -27.89 19.62
N LYS A 57 21.43 -28.77 20.53
CA LYS A 57 20.39 -28.47 21.53
C LYS A 57 20.81 -27.33 22.46
N ALA A 58 22.07 -27.33 22.92
CA ALA A 58 22.61 -26.27 23.76
C ALA A 58 22.60 -24.90 23.06
N ILE A 59 22.89 -24.83 21.75
CA ILE A 59 22.83 -23.59 20.96
C ILE A 59 21.42 -23.01 20.95
N GLN A 60 20.37 -23.84 20.81
CA GLN A 60 18.98 -23.38 20.76
C GLN A 60 18.49 -22.77 22.08
N VAL A 61 18.98 -23.30 23.21
CA VAL A 61 18.57 -22.85 24.55
C VAL A 61 19.41 -21.68 25.04
N THR A 62 20.66 -21.58 24.59
CA THR A 62 21.57 -20.53 25.06
C THR A 62 21.17 -19.17 24.49
N LYS A 63 21.04 -18.17 25.36
CA LYS A 63 20.78 -16.79 24.94
C LYS A 63 22.00 -16.19 24.23
N ILE A 64 21.87 -16.01 22.92
CA ILE A 64 22.84 -15.36 22.02
C ILE A 64 22.27 -14.01 21.59
N LYS A 65 23.14 -13.01 21.37
CA LYS A 65 22.71 -11.71 20.83
C LYS A 65 22.24 -11.87 19.39
N ASN A 66 21.28 -11.05 18.97
CA ASN A 66 20.84 -11.02 17.58
C ASN A 66 22.03 -10.82 16.61
N PRO A 67 22.06 -11.55 15.49
CA PRO A 67 23.08 -11.43 14.45
C PRO A 67 23.18 -9.99 13.93
N SER A 68 24.31 -9.69 13.26
CA SER A 68 24.46 -8.40 12.57
C SER A 68 23.39 -8.25 11.48
N THR A 69 22.82 -7.05 11.37
CA THR A 69 21.83 -6.71 10.35
C THR A 69 22.45 -6.05 9.12
N ASP A 70 23.78 -5.85 9.11
CA ASP A 70 24.53 -5.23 8.00
C ASP A 70 24.55 -6.09 6.72
N CYS A 71 24.13 -7.35 6.81
CA CYS A 71 24.07 -8.28 5.69
C CYS A 71 22.82 -8.11 4.81
N ILE A 72 21.93 -7.15 5.09
CA ILE A 72 20.72 -6.92 4.30
C ILE A 72 20.82 -5.64 3.48
N SER A 73 20.36 -5.68 2.23
CA SER A 73 20.35 -4.53 1.32
C SER A 73 18.91 -4.15 0.98
N PRO A 74 18.27 -3.26 1.76
CA PRO A 74 16.93 -2.75 1.45
C PRO A 74 16.93 -1.92 0.15
N ILE A 75 15.75 -1.56 -0.34
CA ILE A 75 15.59 -0.64 -1.47
C ILE A 75 15.69 0.81 -0.96
N GLY A 76 15.09 1.12 0.19
CA GLY A 76 15.04 2.46 0.77
C GLY A 76 13.78 3.23 0.39
N GLU A 77 13.34 4.10 1.29
CA GLU A 77 12.06 4.82 1.20
C GLU A 77 11.99 5.77 -0.02
N ASP A 78 13.06 6.51 -0.29
CA ASP A 78 13.14 7.43 -1.43
C ASP A 78 13.05 6.70 -2.78
N LEU A 79 13.80 5.60 -2.94
CA LEU A 79 13.75 4.80 -4.16
C LEU A 79 12.39 4.11 -4.35
N LEU A 80 11.77 3.64 -3.25
CA LEU A 80 10.42 3.09 -3.29
C LEU A 80 9.39 4.14 -3.73
N LEU A 81 9.47 5.36 -3.20
CA LEU A 81 8.58 6.46 -3.59
C LEU A 81 8.74 6.83 -5.05
N ARG A 82 9.97 7.02 -5.52
CA ARG A 82 10.25 7.36 -6.93
C ARG A 82 9.80 6.26 -7.89
N GLY A 83 10.10 5.01 -7.54
CA GLY A 83 9.69 3.85 -8.33
C GLY A 83 8.16 3.72 -8.41
N LEU A 84 7.48 3.87 -7.27
CA LEU A 84 6.03 3.80 -7.22
C LEU A 84 5.37 4.95 -7.99
N HIS A 85 5.85 6.19 -7.82
CA HIS A 85 5.35 7.37 -8.54
C HIS A 85 5.49 7.24 -10.06
N ARG A 86 6.60 6.68 -10.54
CA ARG A 86 6.83 6.51 -11.99
C ARG A 86 5.90 5.49 -12.64
N VAL A 87 5.55 4.42 -11.92
CA VAL A 87 4.83 3.27 -12.49
C VAL A 87 3.33 3.35 -12.21
N VAL A 88 2.96 3.85 -11.05
CA VAL A 88 1.59 3.82 -10.55
C VAL A 88 1.01 5.23 -10.55
N PRO A 89 -0.09 5.49 -11.29
CA PRO A 89 -0.80 6.76 -11.17
C PRO A 89 -1.47 6.87 -9.80
N GLY A 90 -1.46 8.07 -9.23
CA GLY A 90 -1.85 8.32 -7.85
C GLY A 90 -1.73 9.79 -7.48
N GLU A 91 -2.55 10.21 -6.52
CA GLU A 91 -2.53 11.56 -5.96
C GLU A 91 -1.67 11.64 -4.69
N PHE A 92 -1.50 10.51 -4.01
CA PHE A 92 -0.82 10.41 -2.74
C PHE A 92 0.05 9.17 -2.68
N TYR A 93 1.32 9.35 -2.31
CA TYR A 93 2.30 8.30 -2.18
C TYR A 93 2.97 8.38 -0.80
N VAL A 94 3.24 7.23 -0.22
CA VAL A 94 3.94 7.12 1.06
C VAL A 94 4.81 5.87 1.09
N ALA A 95 6.01 5.97 1.66
CA ALA A 95 6.84 4.81 1.97
C ALA A 95 7.23 4.77 3.44
N ALA A 96 7.51 3.57 3.93
CA ALA A 96 8.00 3.31 5.28
C ALA A 96 8.93 2.09 5.27
N THR A 97 10.15 2.27 5.73
CA THR A 97 11.13 1.19 5.94
C THR A 97 11.25 0.93 7.44
N ARG A 98 10.98 -0.30 7.85
CA ARG A 98 11.07 -0.73 9.27
C ARG A 98 12.53 -0.91 9.67
N PRO A 99 12.87 -0.78 10.97
CA PRO A 99 14.17 -1.22 11.45
C PRO A 99 14.34 -2.73 11.18
N PRO A 100 15.57 -3.21 10.93
CA PRO A 100 15.82 -4.63 10.76
C PRO A 100 15.42 -5.44 11.99
N ALA A 101 14.82 -6.59 11.78
CA ALA A 101 14.45 -7.57 12.78
C ALA A 101 15.13 -8.91 12.49
N VAL A 102 14.98 -9.88 13.38
CA VAL A 102 15.57 -11.22 13.22
C VAL A 102 14.50 -12.26 13.47
N TYR A 103 14.42 -13.25 12.60
CA TYR A 103 13.60 -14.45 12.82
C TYR A 103 14.48 -15.69 12.67
N ARG A 104 14.43 -16.61 13.64
CA ARG A 104 15.24 -17.86 13.63
C ARG A 104 16.73 -17.65 13.28
N GLY A 105 17.33 -16.55 13.76
CA GLY A 105 18.72 -16.21 13.47
C GLY A 105 18.98 -15.59 12.08
N ASN A 106 17.95 -15.30 11.30
CA ASN A 106 18.05 -14.64 10.00
C ASN A 106 17.58 -13.18 10.11
N PRO A 107 18.48 -12.20 9.91
CA PRO A 107 18.10 -10.80 9.76
C PRO A 107 17.17 -10.59 8.58
N PHE A 108 16.13 -9.79 8.78
CA PHE A 108 15.22 -9.36 7.73
C PHE A 108 14.76 -7.92 7.97
N GLN A 109 14.30 -7.28 6.91
CA GLN A 109 13.75 -5.93 6.95
C GLN A 109 12.53 -5.85 6.05
N ILE A 110 11.51 -5.13 6.53
CA ILE A 110 10.26 -4.92 5.79
C ILE A 110 10.16 -3.47 5.36
N GLU A 111 9.84 -3.29 4.08
CA GLU A 111 9.56 -1.99 3.50
C GLU A 111 8.17 -2.01 2.88
N VAL A 112 7.43 -0.93 3.07
CA VAL A 112 6.06 -0.79 2.60
C VAL A 112 5.94 0.53 1.87
N ALA A 113 5.36 0.52 0.68
CA ALA A 113 4.98 1.72 -0.04
C ALA A 113 3.52 1.66 -0.47
N LEU A 114 2.81 2.78 -0.41
CA LEU A 114 1.39 2.87 -0.72
C LEU A 114 1.16 4.06 -1.65
N ALA A 115 0.39 3.84 -2.70
CA ALA A 115 -0.16 4.86 -3.57
C ALA A 115 -1.69 4.87 -3.41
N TYR A 116 -2.28 6.06 -3.33
CA TYR A 116 -3.72 6.26 -3.25
C TYR A 116 -4.18 7.20 -4.37
N GLY A 117 -5.33 6.88 -4.96
CA GLY A 117 -5.95 7.64 -6.03
C GLY A 117 -5.44 7.22 -7.42
N GLY A 118 -5.51 8.16 -8.35
CA GLY A 118 -5.21 7.94 -9.76
C GLY A 118 -6.43 7.50 -10.55
N VAL A 119 -6.40 7.80 -11.84
CA VAL A 119 -7.41 7.40 -12.81
C VAL A 119 -7.40 5.87 -12.99
N ASN A 120 -8.60 5.27 -12.98
CA ASN A 120 -8.77 3.84 -13.15
C ASN A 120 -8.31 3.42 -14.56
N SER A 121 -7.76 2.21 -14.73
CA SER A 121 -7.38 1.68 -16.06
C SER A 121 -8.56 1.74 -17.03
N VAL A 122 -9.75 1.46 -16.51
CA VAL A 122 -11.07 1.54 -17.14
C VAL A 122 -11.36 2.90 -17.76
N GLN A 123 -10.92 3.99 -17.13
CA GLN A 123 -11.16 5.35 -17.63
C GLN A 123 -10.17 5.76 -18.74
N LYS A 124 -9.06 5.03 -18.90
CA LYS A 124 -8.02 5.28 -19.91
C LYS A 124 -8.22 4.49 -21.21
N VAL A 125 -9.20 3.60 -21.25
CA VAL A 125 -9.45 2.74 -22.42
C VAL A 125 -10.02 3.60 -23.55
N SER A 126 -9.40 3.57 -24.73
CA SER A 126 -9.98 4.16 -25.94
C SER A 126 -11.18 3.34 -26.41
N LEU A 127 -12.12 3.96 -27.12
CA LEU A 127 -13.27 3.25 -27.67
C LEU A 127 -12.81 2.08 -28.56
N GLU A 128 -11.84 2.31 -29.42
CA GLU A 128 -11.24 1.30 -30.30
C GLU A 128 -10.67 0.09 -29.53
N LEU A 129 -9.96 0.34 -28.42
CA LEU A 129 -9.42 -0.74 -27.59
C LEU A 129 -10.54 -1.52 -26.90
N LEU A 130 -11.58 -0.82 -26.41
CA LEU A 130 -12.74 -1.47 -25.80
C LEU A 130 -13.45 -2.39 -26.80
N GLU A 131 -13.63 -1.95 -28.04
CA GLU A 131 -14.23 -2.76 -29.10
C GLU A 131 -13.44 -4.03 -29.37
N ARG A 132 -12.12 -3.93 -29.52
CA ARG A 132 -11.24 -5.09 -29.70
C ARG A 132 -11.33 -6.06 -28.52
N LEU A 133 -11.31 -5.53 -27.29
CA LEU A 133 -11.44 -6.36 -26.09
C LEU A 133 -12.81 -7.06 -26.00
N LEU A 134 -13.89 -6.41 -26.46
CA LEU A 134 -15.23 -7.00 -26.51
C LEU A 134 -15.37 -8.08 -27.59
N GLU A 135 -14.59 -7.99 -28.67
CA GLU A 135 -14.57 -9.00 -29.74
C GLU A 135 -13.70 -10.21 -29.39
N GLU A 136 -12.61 -9.99 -28.66
CA GLU A 136 -11.69 -11.05 -28.24
C GLU A 136 -12.14 -11.78 -26.95
N THR A 137 -13.11 -11.22 -26.21
CA THR A 137 -13.51 -11.80 -24.92
C THR A 137 -14.40 -13.04 -25.04
N ASP A 138 -14.14 -14.02 -24.19
CA ASP A 138 -14.93 -15.21 -23.97
C ASP A 138 -15.96 -15.06 -22.82
N ALA A 139 -16.05 -13.88 -22.21
CA ALA A 139 -16.90 -13.64 -21.05
C ALA A 139 -18.39 -13.73 -21.41
N ARG A 140 -19.16 -14.46 -20.60
CA ARG A 140 -20.60 -14.68 -20.82
C ARG A 140 -21.47 -13.47 -20.49
N THR A 141 -20.97 -12.57 -19.66
CA THR A 141 -21.68 -11.37 -19.21
C THR A 141 -20.75 -10.16 -19.20
N LEU A 142 -21.30 -8.98 -19.48
CA LEU A 142 -20.58 -7.70 -19.37
C LEU A 142 -19.93 -7.50 -18.00
N ARG A 143 -20.62 -7.92 -16.95
CA ARG A 143 -20.10 -7.90 -15.58
C ARG A 143 -18.83 -8.73 -15.43
N GLN A 144 -18.83 -9.96 -15.95
CA GLN A 144 -17.67 -10.85 -15.91
C GLN A 144 -16.54 -10.33 -16.80
N PHE A 145 -16.86 -9.81 -17.98
CA PHE A 145 -15.90 -9.15 -18.87
C PHE A 145 -15.15 -8.05 -18.13
N MET A 146 -15.87 -7.09 -17.52
CA MET A 146 -15.21 -5.97 -16.86
C MET A 146 -14.32 -6.41 -15.69
N MET A 147 -14.75 -7.41 -14.91
CA MET A 147 -13.98 -7.92 -13.76
C MET A 147 -12.73 -8.70 -14.16
N ASN A 148 -12.76 -9.39 -15.31
CA ASN A 148 -11.66 -10.23 -15.76
C ASN A 148 -10.65 -9.45 -16.61
N THR A 149 -11.12 -8.49 -17.41
CA THR A 149 -10.30 -7.74 -18.36
C THR A 149 -9.64 -6.52 -17.70
N PHE A 150 -10.33 -5.85 -16.78
CA PHE A 150 -9.81 -4.62 -16.16
C PHE A 150 -9.37 -4.85 -14.72
N ASP A 151 -8.05 -4.78 -14.52
CA ASP A 151 -7.44 -4.93 -13.20
C ASP A 151 -8.00 -3.93 -12.18
N GLY A 152 -8.48 -4.45 -11.05
CA GLY A 152 -8.98 -3.64 -9.94
C GLY A 152 -10.43 -3.16 -10.10
N LEU A 153 -11.16 -3.64 -11.10
CA LEU A 153 -12.61 -3.43 -11.18
C LEU A 153 -13.35 -4.53 -10.41
N GLY A 154 -13.81 -4.19 -9.20
CA GLY A 154 -14.57 -5.09 -8.35
C GLY A 154 -16.01 -5.31 -8.84
N SER A 155 -16.72 -6.23 -8.19
CA SER A 155 -18.13 -6.52 -8.50
C SER A 155 -19.03 -5.30 -8.35
N GLU A 156 -18.89 -4.55 -7.25
CA GLU A 156 -19.74 -3.38 -6.97
C GLU A 156 -19.50 -2.26 -7.99
N ALA A 157 -18.25 -2.14 -8.43
CA ALA A 157 -17.80 -1.22 -9.45
C ALA A 157 -18.42 -1.56 -10.82
N ALA A 158 -18.38 -2.84 -11.23
CA ALA A 158 -19.05 -3.32 -12.43
C ALA A 158 -20.56 -3.03 -12.38
N ASP A 159 -21.20 -3.31 -11.25
CA ASP A 159 -22.64 -3.13 -11.08
C ASP A 159 -23.04 -1.63 -11.17
N LYS A 160 -22.20 -0.70 -10.68
CA LYS A 160 -22.41 0.75 -10.83
C LYS A 160 -22.34 1.19 -12.28
N ILE A 161 -21.38 0.69 -13.06
CA ILE A 161 -21.24 1.01 -14.49
C ILE A 161 -22.43 0.45 -15.28
N MET A 162 -22.80 -0.81 -15.03
CA MET A 162 -23.97 -1.44 -15.65
C MET A 162 -25.25 -0.65 -15.39
N LYS A 163 -25.46 -0.23 -14.13
CA LYS A 163 -26.64 0.54 -13.74
C LYS A 163 -26.67 1.94 -14.37
N ALA A 164 -25.52 2.61 -14.47
CA ALA A 164 -25.43 3.94 -15.08
C ALA A 164 -25.68 3.89 -16.60
N GLY A 165 -25.29 2.81 -17.27
CA GLY A 165 -25.54 2.59 -18.69
C GLY A 165 -26.83 1.85 -19.01
N GLU A 166 -27.69 1.60 -18.01
CA GLU A 166 -28.96 0.88 -18.14
C GLU A 166 -28.84 -0.53 -18.76
N PHE A 167 -27.67 -1.16 -18.60
CA PHE A 167 -27.42 -2.51 -19.12
C PHE A 167 -28.09 -3.58 -18.26
N GLY A 168 -28.61 -4.62 -18.91
CA GLY A 168 -29.22 -5.76 -18.22
C GLY A 168 -28.19 -6.58 -17.43
N SER A 169 -28.57 -7.10 -16.25
CA SER A 169 -27.67 -7.85 -15.35
C SER A 169 -27.03 -9.11 -15.97
N ARG A 170 -27.59 -9.62 -17.07
CA ARG A 170 -27.11 -10.80 -17.83
C ARG A 170 -26.78 -10.46 -19.28
N GLN A 171 -26.56 -9.19 -19.62
CA GLN A 171 -26.26 -8.78 -20.99
C GLN A 171 -24.90 -9.33 -21.43
N SER A 172 -24.86 -9.91 -22.63
CA SER A 172 -23.67 -10.54 -23.20
C SER A 172 -22.83 -9.51 -23.96
N PRO A 173 -21.49 -9.51 -23.80
CA PRO A 173 -20.59 -8.62 -24.54
C PRO A 173 -20.76 -8.71 -26.06
N GLY A 174 -20.93 -9.93 -26.60
CA GLY A 174 -21.04 -10.16 -28.04
C GLY A 174 -22.39 -9.77 -28.67
N LYS A 175 -23.37 -9.29 -27.89
CA LYS A 175 -24.68 -8.86 -28.38
C LYS A 175 -24.88 -7.34 -28.33
N LEU A 176 -23.83 -6.57 -28.05
CA LEU A 176 -23.89 -5.11 -27.97
C LEU A 176 -23.83 -4.48 -29.35
N ASP A 177 -24.77 -3.58 -29.62
CA ASP A 177 -24.72 -2.74 -30.81
C ASP A 177 -23.64 -1.63 -30.67
N LEU A 178 -23.39 -0.87 -31.75
CA LEU A 178 -22.40 0.21 -31.72
C LEU A 178 -22.77 1.31 -30.69
N SER A 179 -24.06 1.60 -30.53
CA SER A 179 -24.54 2.61 -29.57
C SER A 179 -24.37 2.17 -28.11
N ASP A 180 -24.55 0.87 -27.85
CA ASP A 180 -24.30 0.21 -26.58
C ASP A 180 -22.82 0.27 -26.23
N ARG A 181 -21.94 0.04 -27.20
CA ARG A 181 -20.48 0.12 -27.02
C ARG A 181 -20.03 1.53 -26.66
N GLU A 182 -20.53 2.55 -27.37
CA GLU A 182 -20.27 3.96 -27.05
C GLU A 182 -20.83 4.37 -25.67
N ARG A 183 -22.06 3.93 -25.36
CA ARG A 183 -22.68 4.15 -24.04
C ARG A 183 -21.88 3.48 -22.92
N LEU A 184 -21.39 2.26 -23.14
CA LEU A 184 -20.54 1.55 -22.20
C LEU A 184 -19.23 2.30 -21.99
N HIS A 185 -18.58 2.74 -23.07
CA HIS A 185 -17.35 3.55 -23.01
C HIS A 185 -17.55 4.85 -22.23
N HIS A 186 -18.64 5.58 -22.53
CA HIS A 186 -19.00 6.81 -21.82
C HIS A 186 -19.21 6.56 -20.32
N CYS A 187 -19.92 5.48 -19.96
CA CYS A 187 -20.14 5.11 -18.56
C CYS A 187 -18.82 4.70 -17.87
N MET A 188 -17.96 3.93 -18.54
CA MET A 188 -16.64 3.54 -18.02
C MET A 188 -15.75 4.76 -17.73
N ARG A 189 -15.87 5.82 -18.52
CA ARG A 189 -15.10 7.06 -18.35
C ARG A 189 -15.64 7.95 -17.22
N ASN A 190 -16.96 8.11 -17.14
CA ASN A 190 -17.59 9.14 -16.32
C ASN A 190 -18.12 8.64 -14.97
N VAL A 191 -18.37 7.33 -14.83
CA VAL A 191 -18.79 6.76 -13.54
C VAL A 191 -17.59 6.71 -12.60
N ASN A 192 -17.76 7.24 -11.40
CA ASN A 192 -16.72 7.17 -10.38
C ASN A 192 -16.68 5.76 -9.77
N VAL A 193 -15.71 4.96 -10.20
CA VAL A 193 -15.55 3.55 -9.81
C VAL A 193 -14.69 3.38 -8.55
N SER A 194 -14.07 4.46 -8.05
CA SER A 194 -13.02 4.42 -7.02
C SER A 194 -13.43 3.72 -5.71
N ASP A 195 -14.68 3.86 -5.26
CA ASP A 195 -15.14 3.28 -4.00
C ASP A 195 -15.31 1.74 -4.03
N GLY A 196 -15.43 1.14 -5.22
CA GLY A 196 -15.64 -0.30 -5.42
C GLY A 196 -14.41 -1.08 -5.88
N GLN A 197 -13.24 -0.44 -5.95
CA GLN A 197 -12.00 -1.08 -6.40
C GLN A 197 -11.37 -1.89 -5.27
N SER A 198 -10.94 -3.12 -5.55
CA SER A 198 -10.13 -3.86 -4.59
C SER A 198 -8.71 -3.31 -4.55
N MET A 199 -8.13 -3.21 -3.35
CA MET A 199 -6.73 -2.83 -3.20
C MET A 199 -5.81 -3.81 -3.94
N GLN A 200 -4.91 -3.27 -4.77
CA GLN A 200 -3.92 -4.04 -5.50
C GLN A 200 -2.65 -4.20 -4.65
N VAL A 201 -2.16 -5.44 -4.55
CA VAL A 201 -1.00 -5.78 -3.70
C VAL A 201 0.16 -6.24 -4.57
N MET A 202 1.27 -5.51 -4.50
CA MET A 202 2.54 -5.87 -5.13
C MET A 202 3.49 -6.44 -4.08
N ARG A 203 3.86 -7.71 -4.22
CA ARG A 203 4.66 -8.45 -3.25
C ARG A 203 6.08 -8.63 -3.78
N TYR A 204 7.07 -8.33 -2.96
CA TYR A 204 8.49 -8.48 -3.31
C TYR A 204 9.26 -9.20 -2.20
N ALA A 205 10.17 -10.07 -2.60
CA ALA A 205 11.14 -10.71 -1.72
C ALA A 205 12.53 -10.57 -2.35
N ASN A 206 13.49 -9.98 -1.63
CA ASN A 206 14.86 -9.73 -2.12
C ASN A 206 14.87 -9.11 -3.53
N ARG A 207 14.07 -8.05 -3.75
CA ARG A 207 13.90 -7.35 -5.04
C ARG A 207 13.29 -8.19 -6.18
N VAL A 208 12.78 -9.38 -5.90
CA VAL A 208 12.07 -10.24 -6.88
C VAL A 208 10.56 -10.13 -6.67
N PRO A 209 9.76 -9.84 -7.71
CA PRO A 209 8.31 -9.79 -7.62
C PRO A 209 7.70 -11.19 -7.46
N LEU A 210 6.73 -11.33 -6.56
CA LEU A 210 5.98 -12.56 -6.33
C LEU A 210 4.59 -12.46 -6.97
N GLN A 211 4.37 -13.16 -8.08
CA GLN A 211 3.14 -13.06 -8.86
C GLN A 211 2.08 -14.10 -8.44
N PHE A 212 2.48 -15.36 -8.20
CA PHE A 212 1.55 -16.46 -7.92
C PHE A 212 1.25 -16.67 -6.43
N LYS A 213 0.23 -17.49 -6.12
CA LYS A 213 -0.19 -17.86 -4.75
C LYS A 213 -0.38 -16.67 -3.80
N THR A 214 -1.15 -15.69 -4.25
CA THR A 214 -1.40 -14.46 -3.49
C THR A 214 -2.09 -14.71 -2.16
N ARG A 215 -3.07 -15.62 -2.07
CA ARG A 215 -3.81 -15.93 -0.83
C ARG A 215 -2.97 -16.58 0.26
N ASP A 216 -2.01 -17.42 -0.12
CA ASP A 216 -1.18 -18.19 0.82
C ASP A 216 0.00 -17.39 1.36
N CYS A 217 0.26 -16.20 0.79
CA CYS A 217 1.38 -15.38 1.20
C CYS A 217 1.09 -14.60 2.48
N ALA A 218 2.05 -14.64 3.41
CA ALA A 218 2.01 -13.89 4.67
C ALA A 218 1.74 -12.39 4.48
N ILE A 219 2.23 -11.78 3.40
CA ILE A 219 1.97 -10.37 3.07
C ILE A 219 0.46 -10.13 2.94
N THR A 220 -0.20 -10.87 2.05
CA THR A 220 -1.63 -10.73 1.78
C THR A 220 -2.46 -11.05 3.01
N GLN A 221 -2.12 -12.10 3.75
CA GLN A 221 -2.78 -12.46 5.00
C GLN A 221 -2.67 -11.33 6.04
N THR A 222 -1.49 -10.74 6.21
CA THR A 222 -1.27 -9.64 7.16
C THR A 222 -2.05 -8.38 6.75
N ILE A 223 -2.13 -8.11 5.45
CA ILE A 223 -2.94 -7.03 4.89
C ILE A 223 -4.42 -7.23 5.19
N MET A 224 -4.96 -8.42 4.95
CA MET A 224 -6.37 -8.76 5.21
C MET A 224 -6.71 -8.69 6.71
N GLN A 225 -5.78 -9.09 7.59
CA GLN A 225 -5.94 -9.00 9.04
C GLN A 225 -5.85 -7.58 9.59
N THR A 226 -5.22 -6.65 8.86
CA THR A 226 -5.07 -5.25 9.31
C THR A 226 -6.39 -4.49 9.18
N ASN A 227 -6.77 -3.72 10.20
CA ASN A 227 -8.02 -2.94 10.17
C ASN A 227 -7.87 -1.61 9.41
N TRP A 228 -8.13 -1.64 8.11
CA TRP A 228 -8.02 -0.47 7.24
C TRP A 228 -9.15 0.57 7.42
N ARG A 229 -10.26 0.19 8.06
CA ARG A 229 -11.38 1.11 8.36
C ARG A 229 -10.95 2.28 9.24
N SER A 230 -10.02 2.04 10.16
CA SER A 230 -9.41 3.08 11.00
C SER A 230 -8.60 4.12 10.21
N TYR A 231 -8.17 3.77 9.00
CA TYR A 231 -7.39 4.61 8.09
C TYR A 231 -8.22 5.23 6.97
N GLY A 232 -9.55 5.06 6.98
CA GLY A 232 -10.45 5.69 6.02
C GLY A 232 -10.78 4.87 4.78
N LEU A 233 -10.37 3.60 4.72
CA LEU A 233 -10.78 2.67 3.65
C LEU A 233 -12.00 1.84 4.07
N THR A 234 -12.78 1.36 3.12
CA THR A 234 -13.84 0.38 3.39
C THR A 234 -13.25 -1.02 3.30
N GLN A 235 -13.79 -1.98 4.07
CA GLN A 235 -13.31 -3.36 4.06
C GLN A 235 -14.46 -4.27 4.49
N SER A 236 -14.61 -5.46 3.90
CA SER A 236 -15.49 -6.51 4.41
C SER A 236 -14.69 -7.50 5.28
N ARG A 237 -15.33 -8.42 6.02
CA ARG A 237 -14.58 -9.34 6.88
C ARG A 237 -13.79 -10.33 6.02
N GLY A 238 -12.49 -10.48 6.31
CA GLY A 238 -11.64 -11.47 5.63
C GLY A 238 -11.36 -11.17 4.16
N SER A 239 -11.53 -9.93 3.71
CA SER A 239 -11.23 -9.49 2.34
C SER A 239 -10.18 -8.38 2.33
N LEU A 240 -9.62 -8.12 1.15
CA LEU A 240 -8.80 -6.93 0.93
C LEU A 240 -9.68 -5.67 1.06
N PRO A 241 -9.12 -4.56 1.59
CA PRO A 241 -9.84 -3.29 1.63
C PRO A 241 -10.23 -2.82 0.22
N SER A 242 -11.35 -2.13 0.15
CA SER A 242 -11.84 -1.44 -1.04
C SER A 242 -11.39 0.01 -1.03
N GLY A 243 -10.97 0.48 -2.20
CA GLY A 243 -10.46 1.82 -2.48
C GLY A 243 -9.39 1.79 -3.58
N PRO A 244 -9.10 2.95 -4.20
CA PRO A 244 -8.08 3.08 -5.24
C PRO A 244 -6.69 3.09 -4.60
N VAL A 245 -6.29 1.95 -4.02
CA VAL A 245 -5.04 1.79 -3.28
C VAL A 245 -4.18 0.75 -3.95
N ARG A 246 -2.92 1.09 -4.19
CA ARG A 246 -1.87 0.15 -4.58
C ARG A 246 -0.84 0.09 -3.48
N LEU A 247 -0.57 -1.11 -3.00
CA LEU A 247 0.29 -1.36 -1.86
C LEU A 247 1.44 -2.28 -2.29
N MET A 248 2.65 -1.77 -2.18
CA MET A 248 3.89 -2.54 -2.35
C MET A 248 4.43 -2.95 -0.99
N VAL A 249 4.77 -4.22 -0.83
CA VAL A 249 5.47 -4.74 0.36
C VAL A 249 6.70 -5.51 -0.09
N HIS A 250 7.85 -5.12 0.42
CA HIS A 250 9.14 -5.74 0.16
C HIS A 250 9.70 -6.35 1.46
N MET A 251 10.13 -7.61 1.37
CA MET A 251 10.90 -8.28 2.41
C MET A 251 12.34 -8.51 1.92
N ALA A 252 13.32 -7.90 2.59
CA ALA A 252 14.73 -8.19 2.40
C ALA A 252 15.21 -9.14 3.51
N SER A 253 15.87 -10.26 3.18
CA SER A 253 16.43 -11.20 4.15
C SER A 253 17.56 -12.00 3.53
N VAL A 254 18.51 -12.46 4.35
CA VAL A 254 19.52 -13.46 3.92
C VAL A 254 18.85 -14.76 3.50
N TRP A 255 17.78 -15.13 4.22
CA TRP A 255 16.97 -16.31 3.93
C TRP A 255 15.50 -15.97 4.05
N VAL A 256 14.80 -15.90 2.91
CA VAL A 256 13.36 -15.68 2.86
C VAL A 256 12.65 -17.02 3.06
N PRO A 257 11.72 -17.13 4.04
CA PRO A 257 10.95 -18.35 4.21
C PRO A 257 9.85 -18.44 3.15
N PHE A 258 10.05 -19.32 2.17
CA PHE A 258 9.01 -19.62 1.19
C PHE A 258 8.14 -20.79 1.65
N THR A 259 6.86 -20.80 1.25
CA THR A 259 5.94 -21.90 1.53
C THR A 259 6.22 -23.16 0.69
N SER A 260 6.80 -22.98 -0.50
CA SER A 260 7.20 -24.05 -1.41
C SER A 260 8.55 -23.76 -2.06
N GLU A 261 9.17 -24.80 -2.64
CA GLU A 261 10.45 -24.71 -3.37
C GLU A 261 10.38 -23.79 -4.60
N SER A 262 9.18 -23.58 -5.14
CA SER A 262 8.89 -22.66 -6.25
C SER A 262 9.05 -21.18 -5.89
N LYS A 263 9.21 -20.83 -4.60
CA LYS A 263 9.45 -19.47 -4.10
C LYS A 263 8.38 -18.43 -4.47
N GLU A 264 7.11 -18.82 -4.49
CA GLU A 264 6.01 -17.95 -4.94
C GLU A 264 5.33 -17.15 -3.80
N ALA A 265 5.42 -17.66 -2.56
CA ALA A 265 4.76 -17.07 -1.41
C ALA A 265 5.63 -17.18 -0.16
N ILE A 266 5.63 -16.11 0.64
CA ILE A 266 6.31 -16.05 1.93
C ILE A 266 5.44 -16.73 2.99
N ALA A 267 6.04 -17.58 3.82
CA ALA A 267 5.36 -18.30 4.89
C ALA A 267 4.99 -17.39 6.08
N SER A 268 3.90 -17.75 6.78
CA SER A 268 3.33 -17.00 7.89
C SER A 268 4.04 -17.30 9.22
N TYR A 269 5.11 -16.56 9.51
CA TYR A 269 5.74 -16.51 10.83
C TYR A 269 5.30 -15.26 11.59
N ASP A 270 5.04 -15.40 12.89
CA ASP A 270 4.50 -14.32 13.73
C ASP A 270 5.44 -13.12 13.82
N GLU A 271 6.75 -13.33 13.89
CA GLU A 271 7.75 -12.27 13.94
C GLU A 271 7.75 -11.43 12.66
N ILE A 272 7.60 -12.10 11.51
CA ILE A 272 7.54 -11.46 10.19
C ILE A 272 6.21 -10.71 10.04
N GLN A 273 5.08 -11.35 10.36
CA GLN A 273 3.77 -10.72 10.29
C GLN A 273 3.66 -9.52 11.23
N LYS A 274 4.29 -9.57 12.40
CA LYS A 274 4.35 -8.44 13.33
C LYS A 274 5.03 -7.23 12.71
N GLU A 275 6.22 -7.40 12.12
CA GLU A 275 6.91 -6.27 11.48
C GLU A 275 6.21 -5.80 10.20
N MET A 276 5.63 -6.70 9.41
CA MET A 276 4.76 -6.35 8.29
C MET A 276 3.58 -5.48 8.75
N ARG A 277 2.88 -5.90 9.81
CA ARG A 277 1.75 -5.15 10.38
C ARG A 277 2.18 -3.76 10.84
N LEU A 278 3.32 -3.63 11.53
CA LEU A 278 3.83 -2.32 11.95
C LEU A 278 4.18 -1.41 10.77
N GLY A 279 4.73 -1.97 9.69
CA GLY A 279 4.97 -1.25 8.43
C GLY A 279 3.67 -0.77 7.77
N LEU A 280 2.68 -1.65 7.65
CA LEU A 280 1.36 -1.32 7.11
C LEU A 280 0.65 -0.23 7.92
N GLN A 281 0.74 -0.29 9.25
CA GLN A 281 0.18 0.73 10.13
C GLN A 281 0.89 2.08 9.97
N ALA A 282 2.20 2.11 9.71
CA ALA A 282 2.95 3.34 9.50
C ALA A 282 2.46 4.10 8.25
N VAL A 283 2.31 3.39 7.12
CA VAL A 283 1.75 3.98 5.89
C VAL A 283 0.26 4.28 6.04
N GLY A 284 -0.50 3.41 6.71
CA GLY A 284 -1.93 3.57 6.94
C GLY A 284 -2.28 4.81 7.76
N ARG A 285 -1.49 5.14 8.79
CA ARG A 285 -1.68 6.38 9.56
C ARG A 285 -1.53 7.63 8.69
N LYS A 286 -0.53 7.67 7.81
CA LYS A 286 -0.29 8.80 6.89
C LYS A 286 -1.41 8.93 5.87
N LEU A 287 -1.85 7.82 5.28
CA LEU A 287 -3.03 7.78 4.41
C LEU A 287 -4.29 8.29 5.13
N GLY A 288 -4.53 7.83 6.36
CA GLY A 288 -5.71 8.25 7.12
C GLY A 288 -5.73 9.74 7.44
N ILE A 289 -4.57 10.38 7.61
CA ILE A 289 -4.48 11.85 7.75
C ILE A 289 -4.89 12.53 6.44
N PHE A 290 -4.38 12.05 5.31
CA PHE A 290 -4.73 12.55 3.98
C PHE A 290 -6.24 12.42 3.68
N LEU A 291 -6.82 11.23 3.87
CA LEU A 291 -8.25 10.99 3.60
C LEU A 291 -9.18 11.78 4.52
N ARG A 292 -8.87 11.88 5.82
CA ARG A 292 -9.66 12.71 6.75
C ARG A 292 -9.64 14.18 6.35
N ARG A 293 -8.50 14.69 5.86
CA ARG A 293 -8.39 16.05 5.34
C ARG A 293 -9.29 16.23 4.12
N ARG A 294 -9.19 15.35 3.12
CA ARG A 294 -10.03 15.38 1.92
C ARG A 294 -11.52 15.34 2.25
N LYS A 295 -11.93 14.47 3.17
CA LYS A 295 -13.31 14.38 3.64
C LYS A 295 -13.79 15.67 4.32
N LYS A 296 -12.95 16.29 5.17
CA LYS A 296 -13.27 17.56 5.81
C LYS A 296 -13.49 18.67 4.76
N VAL A 297 -12.55 18.81 3.81
CA VAL A 297 -12.65 19.81 2.73
C VAL A 297 -13.95 19.61 1.92
N LYS A 298 -14.29 18.36 1.58
CA LYS A 298 -15.55 18.04 0.90
C LYS A 298 -16.78 18.45 1.72
N GLN A 299 -16.81 18.13 3.01
CA GLN A 299 -17.93 18.47 3.90
C GLN A 299 -18.11 19.98 4.05
N GLU A 300 -17.02 20.75 4.18
CA GLU A 300 -17.11 22.21 4.23
C GLU A 300 -17.56 22.81 2.89
N GLY A 301 -17.13 22.24 1.77
CA GLY A 301 -17.60 22.62 0.43
C GLY A 301 -19.10 22.36 0.23
N GLU A 302 -19.57 21.17 0.63
CA GLU A 302 -20.99 20.81 0.62
C GLU A 302 -21.81 21.75 1.51
N ARG A 303 -21.32 22.00 2.73
CA ARG A 303 -21.94 22.94 3.67
C ARG A 303 -22.04 24.33 3.04
N ARG A 304 -20.97 24.85 2.44
CA ARG A 304 -20.96 26.13 1.72
C ARG A 304 -21.98 26.16 0.59
N SER A 305 -22.05 25.11 -0.23
CA SER A 305 -23.02 24.99 -1.32
C SER A 305 -24.47 25.02 -0.81
N VAL A 306 -24.75 24.31 0.29
CA VAL A 306 -26.04 24.34 0.97
C VAL A 306 -26.37 25.76 1.46
N PHE A 307 -25.44 26.42 2.17
CA PHE A 307 -25.65 27.79 2.64
C PHE A 307 -25.93 28.78 1.51
N LEU A 308 -25.21 28.68 0.39
CA LEU A 308 -25.42 29.56 -0.76
C LEU A 308 -26.80 29.37 -1.40
N ARG A 309 -27.31 28.14 -1.44
CA ARG A 309 -28.66 27.85 -1.98
C ARG A 309 -29.78 28.48 -1.14
N TYR A 310 -29.66 28.45 0.20
CA TYR A 310 -30.66 29.02 1.10
C TYR A 310 -30.51 30.53 1.33
N LEU A 311 -29.38 31.12 0.95
CA LEU A 311 -29.07 32.52 1.25
C LEU A 311 -30.09 33.49 0.66
N GLY A 312 -30.57 33.22 -0.56
CA GLY A 312 -31.54 34.06 -1.25
C GLY A 312 -32.91 34.08 -0.56
N GLU A 313 -33.40 32.92 -0.12
CA GLU A 313 -34.67 32.79 0.60
C GLU A 313 -34.61 33.46 1.98
N VAL A 314 -33.53 33.24 2.71
CA VAL A 314 -33.31 33.88 4.02
C VAL A 314 -33.23 35.39 3.86
N ALA A 315 -32.55 35.89 2.82
CA ALA A 315 -32.47 37.33 2.58
C ALA A 315 -33.84 37.94 2.25
N THR A 316 -34.69 37.21 1.53
CA THR A 316 -36.06 37.64 1.21
C THR A 316 -36.91 37.74 2.47
N ALA A 317 -36.96 36.68 3.28
CA ALA A 317 -37.76 36.65 4.50
C ALA A 317 -37.31 37.71 5.53
N VAL A 318 -36.00 37.93 5.68
CA VAL A 318 -35.48 38.94 6.62
C VAL A 318 -35.71 40.37 6.12
N SER A 319 -35.65 40.60 4.81
CA SER A 319 -35.99 41.89 4.19
C SER A 319 -37.48 42.21 4.39
N GLU A 320 -38.37 41.23 4.18
CA GLU A 320 -39.81 41.39 4.41
C GLU A 320 -40.17 41.71 5.86
N LEU A 321 -39.51 41.05 6.83
CA LEU A 321 -39.80 41.26 8.25
C LEU A 321 -39.27 42.60 8.80
N ASN A 322 -38.09 43.04 8.35
CA ASN A 322 -37.41 44.20 8.92
C ASN A 322 -37.47 45.46 8.03
N GLY A 323 -37.99 45.36 6.80
CA GLY A 323 -38.05 46.46 5.84
C GLY A 323 -36.68 46.92 5.32
N CYS A 324 -35.67 46.05 5.38
CA CYS A 324 -34.30 46.34 4.95
C CYS A 324 -34.09 46.07 3.45
N ASP A 325 -33.08 46.69 2.84
CA ASP A 325 -32.67 46.36 1.48
C ASP A 325 -32.12 44.92 1.38
N ARG A 326 -32.67 44.17 0.43
CA ARG A 326 -32.36 42.77 0.18
C ARG A 326 -30.94 42.59 -0.34
N GLU A 327 -30.48 43.45 -1.25
CA GLU A 327 -29.17 43.28 -1.89
C GLU A 327 -28.02 43.51 -0.90
N ASP A 328 -28.14 44.54 -0.07
CA ASP A 328 -27.21 44.81 1.03
C ASP A 328 -27.17 43.67 2.05
N LEU A 329 -28.33 43.08 2.38
CA LEU A 329 -28.38 41.93 3.29
C LEU A 329 -27.72 40.68 2.68
N LEU A 330 -28.00 40.40 1.41
CA LEU A 330 -27.40 39.27 0.68
C LEU A 330 -25.87 39.40 0.60
N SER A 331 -25.35 40.60 0.29
CA SER A 331 -23.91 40.84 0.22
C SER A 331 -23.22 40.65 1.58
N ASN A 332 -23.87 41.10 2.66
CA ASN A 332 -23.42 40.89 4.04
C ASN A 332 -23.43 39.41 4.44
N LEU A 333 -24.49 38.69 4.09
CA LEU A 333 -24.61 37.25 4.35
C LEU A 333 -23.56 36.46 3.54
N HIS A 334 -23.28 36.85 2.30
CA HIS A 334 -22.19 36.27 1.50
C HIS A 334 -20.82 36.52 2.16
N ARG A 335 -20.60 37.71 2.72
CA ARG A 335 -19.37 38.05 3.44
C ARG A 335 -19.21 37.24 4.73
N VAL A 336 -20.29 37.05 5.48
CA VAL A 336 -20.31 36.18 6.68
C VAL A 336 -20.05 34.72 6.29
N ALA A 337 -20.70 34.22 5.23
CA ALA A 337 -20.48 32.87 4.72
C ALA A 337 -19.01 32.65 4.31
N LYS A 338 -18.39 33.61 3.61
CA LYS A 338 -16.95 33.58 3.28
C LYS A 338 -16.06 33.62 4.52
N ARG A 339 -16.41 34.41 5.55
CA ARG A 339 -15.61 34.49 6.79
C ARG A 339 -15.67 33.19 7.59
N VAL A 340 -16.86 32.65 7.82
CA VAL A 340 -17.06 31.41 8.60
C VAL A 340 -16.42 30.20 7.91
N THR A 341 -16.49 30.15 6.58
CA THR A 341 -15.82 29.08 5.81
C THR A 341 -14.29 29.22 5.87
N LYS A 342 -13.74 30.43 5.72
CA LYS A 342 -12.29 30.69 5.80
C LYS A 342 -11.69 30.48 7.21
N GLU A 343 -12.43 30.82 8.27
CA GLU A 343 -12.04 30.53 9.66
C GLU A 343 -12.04 29.03 9.97
N ALA A 344 -12.93 28.24 9.34
CA ALA A 344 -12.96 26.78 9.45
C ALA A 344 -11.80 26.07 8.69
N ASP A 345 -11.24 26.74 7.68
CA ASP A 345 -10.09 26.28 6.88
C ASP A 345 -8.75 26.50 7.60
N THR A 346 -8.66 27.51 8.48
CA THR A 346 -7.41 27.81 9.21
C THR A 346 -7.27 26.90 10.43
N LYS A 347 -6.30 25.97 10.45
CA LYS A 347 -6.01 25.15 11.64
C LYS A 347 -4.90 25.72 12.50
N LEU A 348 -5.02 25.53 13.81
CA LEU A 348 -3.96 25.75 14.80
C LEU A 348 -3.18 24.44 15.03
N ASP A 349 -1.87 24.52 15.30
CA ASP A 349 -1.05 23.38 15.72
C ASP A 349 -1.34 22.95 17.17
N LYS A 350 -0.66 21.89 17.66
CA LYS A 350 -0.75 21.42 19.06
C LYS A 350 -0.27 22.46 20.10
N SER A 351 0.33 23.56 19.65
CA SER A 351 0.86 24.67 20.42
C SER A 351 0.00 25.95 20.26
N GLY A 352 -1.14 25.88 19.57
CA GLY A 352 -2.07 27.00 19.39
C GLY A 352 -1.68 28.02 18.30
N LYS A 353 -0.73 27.71 17.41
CA LYS A 353 -0.28 28.62 16.34
C LYS A 353 -0.99 28.36 15.02
N LYS A 354 -1.46 29.41 14.34
CA LYS A 354 -2.10 29.34 13.01
C LYS A 354 -1.14 28.75 11.98
N ILE A 355 -1.54 27.63 11.37
CA ILE A 355 -0.90 27.05 10.19
C ILE A 355 -1.34 27.92 9.02
N THR A 356 -0.47 28.84 8.61
CA THR A 356 -0.76 29.89 7.63
C THR A 356 -0.73 29.43 6.16
N ASP A 357 -0.30 28.19 5.88
CA ASP A 357 -0.25 27.62 4.53
C ASP A 357 -0.85 26.21 4.51
N GLU A 358 -1.92 26.01 3.73
CA GLU A 358 -2.50 24.70 3.43
C GLU A 358 -1.49 23.73 2.78
N SER A 359 -0.40 24.26 2.20
CA SER A 359 0.68 23.54 1.51
C SER A 359 1.82 23.06 2.43
N LYS A 360 1.83 23.40 3.73
CA LYS A 360 2.96 23.08 4.64
C LYS A 360 2.55 22.35 5.92
N ILE A 361 1.80 21.26 5.78
CA ILE A 361 1.84 20.21 6.81
C ILE A 361 2.97 19.27 6.43
N ASP A 362 3.99 19.17 7.27
CA ASP A 362 5.08 18.22 7.08
C ASP A 362 4.55 16.79 7.25
N TYR A 363 4.32 16.10 6.12
CA TYR A 363 3.98 14.68 6.09
C TYR A 363 5.22 13.78 6.30
N GLY A 364 6.38 14.41 6.53
CA GLY A 364 7.72 13.84 6.51
C GLY A 364 8.22 13.64 5.08
N ASN A 365 9.54 13.54 4.91
CA ASN A 365 10.21 13.31 3.63
C ASN A 365 9.73 12.05 2.87
N ASN A 366 9.01 11.15 3.54
CA ASN A 366 8.57 9.88 2.98
C ASN A 366 7.14 9.92 2.42
N VAL A 367 6.62 11.11 2.10
CA VAL A 367 5.30 11.32 1.50
C VAL A 367 5.43 12.25 0.31
N LEU A 368 4.79 11.89 -0.79
CA LEU A 368 4.67 12.70 -1.99
C LEU A 368 3.19 12.88 -2.29
N ILE A 369 2.75 14.14 -2.41
CA ILE A 369 1.39 14.49 -2.84
C ILE A 369 1.52 15.13 -4.21
N VAL A 370 0.80 14.59 -5.18
CA VAL A 370 0.77 15.08 -6.56
C VAL A 370 -0.54 15.86 -6.71
N ASP A 371 -0.42 17.16 -6.99
CA ASP A 371 -1.58 17.98 -7.33
C ASP A 371 -2.15 17.54 -8.69
N ALA A 372 -3.48 17.47 -8.78
CA ALA A 372 -4.20 16.95 -9.95
C ALA A 372 -3.81 17.65 -11.26
N ASP A 373 -3.42 18.93 -11.20
CA ASP A 373 -2.99 19.71 -12.37
C ASP A 373 -1.67 19.20 -12.96
N HIS A 374 -0.77 18.63 -12.13
CA HIS A 374 0.54 18.14 -12.57
C HIS A 374 0.43 16.82 -13.35
N GLU A 375 -0.54 15.96 -13.02
CA GLU A 375 -0.76 14.68 -13.72
C GLU A 375 -1.31 14.92 -15.13
N GLN A 376 -2.23 15.88 -15.30
CA GLN A 376 -2.67 16.34 -16.63
C GLN A 376 -1.53 16.96 -17.44
N THR A 377 -0.65 17.73 -16.78
CA THR A 377 0.53 18.32 -17.45
C THR A 377 1.55 17.26 -17.87
N LEU A 378 1.77 16.23 -17.05
CA LEU A 378 2.64 15.08 -17.35
C LEU A 378 2.08 14.19 -18.46
N ILE A 379 0.77 13.90 -18.45
CA ILE A 379 0.10 13.17 -19.54
C ILE A 379 0.20 13.96 -20.84
N THR A 380 -0.07 15.27 -20.81
CA THR A 380 0.07 16.16 -21.98
C THR A 380 1.53 16.23 -22.47
N HIS A 381 2.51 16.16 -21.57
CA HIS A 381 3.93 16.10 -21.93
C HIS A 381 4.36 14.74 -22.50
N LEU A 382 3.85 13.63 -21.97
CA LEU A 382 4.12 12.30 -22.47
C LEU A 382 3.47 12.07 -23.84
N GLU A 383 2.26 12.58 -24.07
CA GLU A 383 1.59 12.57 -25.38
C GLU A 383 2.30 13.45 -26.41
N LYS A 384 2.99 14.52 -25.97
CA LYS A 384 3.85 15.36 -26.83
C LYS A 384 5.25 14.79 -27.06
N ALA A 385 5.71 13.89 -26.20
CA ALA A 385 7.04 13.29 -26.26
C ALA A 385 7.11 12.05 -27.16
N ASP A 386 5.97 11.59 -27.72
CA ASP A 386 5.93 10.46 -28.63
C ASP A 386 6.43 10.88 -30.04
N PRO A 387 7.65 10.48 -30.46
CA PRO A 387 8.24 10.93 -31.72
C PRO A 387 7.57 10.30 -32.96
N GLN A 388 6.72 9.29 -32.77
CA GLN A 388 6.15 8.49 -33.86
C GLN A 388 4.99 9.16 -34.60
N LYS A 389 4.46 10.30 -34.13
CA LYS A 389 3.41 11.06 -34.84
C LYS A 389 3.91 12.07 -35.88
N LYS A 390 5.22 12.17 -36.13
CA LYS A 390 5.80 13.06 -37.15
C LYS A 390 6.23 12.37 -38.45
N LEU A 391 5.92 11.09 -38.61
CA LEU A 391 6.30 10.28 -39.77
C LEU A 391 5.08 9.54 -40.33
N PHE A 392 4.00 10.26 -40.62
CA PHE A 392 3.02 9.94 -41.66
C PHE A 392 2.36 11.23 -42.15
#